data_AF-A0A2W2F4C7-F1
#
_entry.id   AF-A0A2W2F4C7-F1
#
_cell.length_a   1.000
_cell.length_b   1.000
_cell.length_c   1.000
_cell.angle_alpha   90.00
_cell.angle_beta   90.00
_cell.angle_gamma   90.00
#
_symmetry.space_group_name_H-M   'P 1'
#
loop_
_entity.id
_entity.type
_entity.pdbx_description
1 polymer ?
#
loop_
_entity_poly.entity_id
_entity_poly.type
_entity_poly.pdbx_seq_one_letter_code
_entity_poly.pdbx_strand_id
1 'polypeptide(L)'
;MPDFTVDLNQTAQTSDALSAAFTDLQDRLNGVRTQVQALLSEGFQTPTAQQAMQARFDEFSKGFEQVTQSLQDMSQVLKTAGTSFQEADQQIASQFTATA
;
A
#
# COMPACT_ATOMS: atom_id res chain seq x y z
N MET A 1 22.55 -13.17 25.43
CA MET A 1 21.70 -12.09 24.88
C MET A 1 20.73 -12.76 23.93
N PRO A 2 19.44 -12.38 23.89
CA PRO A 2 18.53 -12.90 22.88
C PRO A 2 19.13 -12.62 21.51
N ASP A 3 19.14 -13.62 20.65
CA ASP A 3 19.62 -13.50 19.27
C ASP A 3 18.58 -12.63 18.54
N PHE A 4 18.76 -11.31 18.59
CA PHE A 4 17.97 -10.34 17.83
C PHE A 4 18.41 -10.37 16.35
N THR A 5 18.56 -11.56 15.78
CA THR A 5 18.41 -11.76 14.34
C THR A 5 16.91 -11.64 14.05
N VAL A 6 16.36 -10.42 14.19
CA VAL A 6 15.26 -10.06 13.29
C VAL A 6 15.83 -10.37 11.91
N ASP A 7 15.25 -11.31 11.18
CA ASP A 7 15.79 -11.70 9.88
C ASP A 7 15.62 -10.49 8.95
N LEU A 8 16.65 -9.65 8.92
CA LEU A 8 16.65 -8.35 8.28
C LEU A 8 16.44 -8.51 6.77
N ASN A 9 17.00 -9.59 6.21
CA ASN A 9 16.77 -9.98 4.83
C ASN A 9 15.32 -10.37 4.59
N GLN A 10 14.73 -11.19 5.46
CA GLN A 10 13.32 -11.55 5.39
C GLN A 10 12.42 -10.30 5.50
N THR A 11 12.77 -9.36 6.37
CA THR A 11 12.01 -8.12 6.63
C THR A 11 12.06 -7.17 5.43
N ALA A 12 13.24 -6.97 4.84
CA ALA A 12 13.41 -6.16 3.63
C ALA A 12 12.67 -6.79 2.44
N GLN A 13 12.85 -8.08 2.20
CA GLN A 13 12.16 -8.80 1.12
C GLN A 13 10.64 -8.77 1.26
N THR A 14 10.14 -8.95 2.48
CA THR A 14 8.70 -8.88 2.76
C THR A 14 8.17 -7.46 2.54
N SER A 15 8.95 -6.44 2.89
CA SER A 15 8.57 -5.03 2.67
C SER A 15 8.51 -4.69 1.17
N ASP A 16 9.48 -5.14 0.39
CA ASP A 16 9.49 -4.95 -1.07
C ASP A 16 8.33 -5.68 -1.73
N ALA A 17 8.06 -6.93 -1.31
CA ALA A 17 6.93 -7.71 -1.80
C ALA A 17 5.58 -7.06 -1.45
N LEU A 18 5.44 -6.53 -0.23
CA LEU A 18 4.25 -5.79 0.19
C LEU A 18 4.08 -4.51 -0.62
N SER A 19 5.15 -3.75 -0.86
CA SER A 19 5.11 -2.54 -1.68
C SER A 19 4.66 -2.85 -3.11
N ALA A 20 5.19 -3.92 -3.72
CA ALA A 20 4.78 -4.35 -5.05
C ALA A 20 3.30 -4.78 -5.09
N ALA A 21 2.83 -5.52 -4.08
CA ALA A 21 1.44 -5.92 -3.96
C ALA A 21 0.50 -4.72 -3.80
N PHE A 22 0.92 -3.68 -3.07
CA PHE A 22 0.14 -2.45 -2.92
C PHE A 22 0.03 -1.66 -4.22
N THR A 23 1.10 -1.58 -5.02
CA THR A 23 1.05 -0.97 -6.35
C THR A 23 0.09 -1.73 -7.27
N ASP A 24 0.19 -3.07 -7.34
CA ASP A 24 -0.74 -3.89 -8.16
C ASP A 24 -2.20 -3.71 -7.71
N LEU A 25 -2.43 -3.68 -6.39
CA LEU A 25 -3.77 -3.43 -5.85
C LEU A 25 -4.29 -2.05 -6.27
N GLN A 26 -3.48 -1.00 -6.16
CA GLN A 26 -3.84 0.37 -6.59
C GLN A 26 -4.20 0.44 -8.08
N ASP A 27 -3.44 -0.25 -8.94
CA ASP A 27 -3.71 -0.28 -10.38
C ASP A 27 -5.02 -1.00 -10.72
N ARG A 28 -5.26 -2.17 -10.11
CA ARG A 28 -6.53 -2.91 -10.26
C ARG A 28 -7.72 -2.09 -9.83
N LEU A 29 -7.57 -1.46 -8.66
CA LEU A 29 -8.51 -0.54 -8.09
C LEU A 29 -8.82 0.57 -9.12
N ASN A 30 -7.81 1.23 -9.69
CA ASN A 30 -8.03 2.30 -10.67
C ASN A 30 -8.78 1.79 -11.90
N GLY A 31 -8.47 0.58 -12.36
CA GLY A 31 -9.19 -0.08 -13.44
C GLY A 31 -10.69 -0.26 -13.15
N VAL A 32 -11.06 -0.70 -11.95
CA VAL A 32 -12.47 -0.84 -11.53
C VAL A 32 -13.17 0.52 -11.57
N ARG A 33 -12.53 1.58 -11.05
CA ARG A 33 -13.09 2.94 -11.10
C ARG A 33 -13.41 3.38 -12.53
N THR A 34 -12.49 3.16 -13.47
CA THR A 34 -12.70 3.50 -14.88
C THR A 34 -13.84 2.70 -15.50
N GLN A 35 -13.93 1.39 -15.24
CA GLN A 35 -15.01 0.55 -15.77
C GLN A 35 -16.39 1.00 -15.27
N VAL A 36 -16.51 1.35 -13.99
CA VAL A 36 -17.79 1.84 -13.44
C VAL A 36 -18.16 3.20 -14.04
N GLN A 37 -17.20 4.10 -14.24
CA GLN A 37 -17.45 5.38 -14.93
C GLN A 37 -17.91 5.19 -16.38
N ALA A 38 -17.32 4.24 -17.11
CA ALA A 38 -17.73 3.91 -18.47
C ALA A 38 -19.18 3.37 -18.48
N LEU A 39 -19.52 2.43 -17.59
CA LEU A 39 -20.87 1.90 -17.47
C LEU A 39 -21.92 2.98 -17.15
N LEU A 40 -21.59 3.94 -16.28
CA LEU A 40 -22.45 5.07 -15.97
C LEU A 40 -22.66 6.00 -17.17
N SER A 41 -21.62 6.18 -17.98
CA SER A 41 -21.65 7.06 -19.16
C SER A 41 -22.37 6.43 -20.36
N GLU A 42 -22.28 5.11 -20.52
CA GLU A 42 -22.77 4.40 -21.72
C GLU A 42 -24.08 3.64 -21.49
N GLY A 43 -24.37 3.19 -20.26
CA GLY A 43 -25.37 2.14 -20.02
C GLY A 43 -26.68 2.54 -19.33
N PHE A 44 -26.70 3.59 -18.50
CA PHE A 44 -27.89 3.97 -17.73
C PHE A 44 -28.63 5.15 -18.35
N GLN A 45 -29.68 4.88 -19.12
CA GLN A 45 -30.49 5.92 -19.80
C GLN A 45 -31.69 6.42 -18.96
N THR A 46 -31.99 5.79 -17.82
CA THR A 46 -33.10 6.20 -16.93
C THR A 46 -32.61 7.04 -15.75
N PRO A 47 -33.19 8.23 -15.49
CA PRO A 47 -32.70 9.18 -14.47
C PRO A 47 -32.60 8.58 -13.06
N THR A 48 -33.57 7.77 -12.65
CA THR A 48 -33.60 7.18 -11.31
C THR A 48 -32.49 6.14 -11.10
N ALA A 49 -32.19 5.35 -12.13
CA ALA A 49 -31.13 4.35 -12.07
C ALA A 49 -29.74 4.99 -12.09
N GLN A 50 -29.56 6.08 -12.86
CA GLN A 50 -28.36 6.91 -12.81
C GLN A 50 -28.13 7.46 -11.41
N GLN A 51 -29.15 8.04 -10.79
CA GLN A 51 -29.01 8.68 -9.48
C GLN A 51 -28.67 7.65 -8.38
N ALA A 52 -29.29 6.48 -8.41
CA ALA A 52 -28.99 5.39 -7.48
C ALA A 52 -27.58 4.82 -7.70
N MET A 53 -27.16 4.61 -8.95
CA MET A 53 -25.82 4.11 -9.26
C MET A 53 -24.73 5.14 -8.94
N GLN A 54 -25.00 6.43 -9.14
CA GLN A 54 -24.08 7.51 -8.82
C GLN A 54 -23.80 7.57 -7.31
N ALA A 55 -24.84 7.46 -6.46
CA ALA A 55 -24.65 7.39 -5.01
C ALA A 55 -23.77 6.18 -4.59
N ARG A 56 -23.98 5.01 -5.22
CA ARG A 56 -23.14 3.82 -5.00
C ARG A 56 -21.71 4.02 -5.47
N PHE A 57 -21.52 4.71 -6.59
CA PHE A 57 -20.19 5.03 -7.11
C PHE A 57 -19.44 6.02 -6.23
N ASP A 58 -20.15 6.99 -5.64
CA ASP A 58 -19.56 7.94 -4.68
C ASP A 58 -19.13 7.23 -3.39
N GLU A 59 -19.96 6.31 -2.87
CA GLU A 59 -19.60 5.45 -1.73
C GLU A 59 -18.37 4.58 -2.07
N PHE A 60 -18.37 3.95 -3.24
CA PHE A 60 -17.24 3.16 -3.73
C PHE A 60 -15.97 4.02 -3.83
N SER A 61 -16.05 5.20 -4.45
CA SER A 61 -14.90 6.11 -4.62
C SER A 61 -14.34 6.59 -3.29
N LYS A 62 -15.18 6.83 -2.28
CA LYS A 62 -14.71 7.17 -0.93
C LYS A 62 -13.99 6.02 -0.25
N GLY A 63 -14.58 4.81 -0.27
CA GLY A 63 -13.94 3.63 0.31
C GLY A 63 -12.63 3.30 -0.39
N PHE A 64 -12.58 3.53 -1.69
CA PHE A 64 -11.40 3.39 -2.52
C PHE A 64 -10.26 4.34 -2.14
N GLU A 65 -10.57 5.63 -1.98
CA GLU A 65 -9.62 6.63 -1.52
C GLU A 65 -9.08 6.27 -0.14
N GLN A 66 -9.96 5.80 0.76
CA GLN A 66 -9.56 5.36 2.10
C GLN A 66 -8.62 4.15 2.06
N VAL A 67 -8.90 3.15 1.22
CA VAL A 67 -8.00 1.99 1.03
C VAL A 67 -6.66 2.48 0.49
N THR A 68 -6.67 3.29 -0.56
CA THR A 68 -5.43 3.82 -1.18
C THR A 68 -4.58 4.60 -0.18
N GLN A 69 -5.19 5.46 0.63
CA GLN A 69 -4.50 6.18 1.69
C GLN A 69 -3.91 5.23 2.74
N SER A 70 -4.69 4.24 3.17
CA SER A 70 -4.22 3.25 4.15
C SER A 70 -3.02 2.45 3.63
N LEU A 71 -3.03 2.10 2.33
CA LEU A 71 -1.89 1.43 1.69
C LEU A 71 -0.65 2.32 1.66
N GLN A 72 -0.79 3.61 1.35
CA GLN A 72 0.32 4.56 1.36
C GLN A 72 0.92 4.71 2.77
N ASP A 73 0.07 4.85 3.79
CA ASP A 73 0.49 4.98 5.18
C ASP A 73 1.25 3.72 5.62
N MET A 74 0.74 2.54 5.28
CA MET A 74 1.41 1.26 5.55
C MET A 74 2.76 1.15 4.84
N SER A 75 2.84 1.51 3.56
CA SER A 75 4.11 1.56 2.81
C SER A 75 5.12 2.49 3.47
N GLN A 76 4.69 3.65 3.95
CA GLN A 76 5.57 4.60 4.63
C GLN A 76 6.08 4.06 5.96
N VAL A 77 5.22 3.40 6.75
CA VAL A 77 5.62 2.74 8.00
C VAL A 77 6.65 1.63 7.72
N LEU A 78 6.39 0.76 6.74
CA LEU A 78 7.30 -0.33 6.38
C LEU A 78 8.66 0.19 5.90
N LYS A 79 8.67 1.22 5.06
CA LYS A 79 9.91 1.88 4.59
C LYS A 79 10.70 2.49 5.75
N THR A 80 10.01 3.14 6.68
CA THR A 80 10.63 3.76 7.86
C THR A 80 11.24 2.68 8.76
N ALA A 81 10.48 1.62 9.04
CA ALA A 81 10.98 0.48 9.82
C ALA A 81 12.22 -0.14 9.18
N GLY A 82 12.19 -0.42 7.86
CA GLY A 82 13.35 -0.94 7.13
C GLY A 82 14.58 -0.04 7.20
N THR A 83 14.40 1.28 7.10
CA THR A 83 15.49 2.26 7.21
C THR A 83 16.10 2.26 8.61
N SER A 84 15.27 2.31 9.65
CA SER A 84 15.74 2.28 11.04
C SER A 84 16.50 0.98 11.38
N PHE A 85 16.06 -0.15 10.82
CA PHE A 85 16.77 -1.41 10.96
C PHE A 85 18.14 -1.41 10.26
N GLN A 86 18.24 -0.86 9.04
CA GLN A 86 19.53 -0.70 8.35
C GLN A 86 20.49 0.22 9.11
N GLU A 87 20.00 1.32 9.68
CA GLU A 87 20.82 2.24 10.49
C GLU A 87 21.32 1.57 11.78
N ALA A 88 20.45 0.81 12.45
CA ALA A 88 20.83 0.04 13.63
C ALA A 88 21.92 -1.01 13.31
N ASP A 89 21.80 -1.70 12.18
CA ASP A 89 22.79 -2.68 11.71
C ASP A 89 24.16 -2.01 11.43
N GLN A 90 24.18 -0.89 10.72
CA GLN A 90 25.41 -0.13 10.48
C GLN A 90 26.08 0.31 11.77
N GLN A 91 25.31 0.75 12.77
CA GLN A 91 25.85 1.12 14.09
C GLN A 91 26.44 -0.09 14.82
N ILE A 92 25.73 -1.23 14.83
CA ILE A 92 26.23 -2.46 15.44
C ILE A 92 27.52 -2.92 14.74
N ALA A 93 27.52 -3.00 13.41
CA ALA A 93 28.69 -3.36 12.62
C ALA A 93 29.88 -2.45 12.91
N SER A 94 29.66 -1.12 12.99
CA SER A 94 30.72 -0.16 13.30
C SER A 94 31.36 -0.38 14.68
N GLN A 95 30.56 -0.76 15.69
CA GLN A 95 31.07 -1.08 17.03
C GLN A 95 31.93 -2.34 17.04
N PHE A 96 31.57 -3.35 16.25
CA PHE A 96 32.37 -4.58 16.13
C PHE A 96 33.64 -4.38 15.32
N THR A 97 33.63 -3.55 14.26
CA THR A 97 34.87 -3.22 13.52
C THR A 97 35.80 -2.26 14.26
N ALA A 98 35.30 -1.46 15.21
CA ALA A 98 36.11 -0.55 16.00
C ALA A 98 36.84 -1.24 17.18
N THR A 99 36.51 -2.50 17.46
CA THR A 99 37.09 -3.29 18.56
C THR A 99 37.99 -4.46 18.10
N ALA A 100 38.31 -4.53 16.80
CA ALA A 100 39.30 -5.45 16.21
C ALA A 100 40.52 -4.68 15.68
#